data_AF-A0A917GMX9-F1
#
_entry.id   AF-A0A917GMX9-F1
#
_cell.length_a   1.000
_cell.length_b   1.000
_cell.length_c   1.000
_cell.angle_alpha   90.00
_cell.angle_beta   90.00
_cell.angle_gamma   90.00
#
_symmetry.space_group_name_H-M   'P 1'
#
loop_
_entity.id
_entity.type
_entity.pdbx_description
1 polymer ?
#
loop_
_entity_poly.entity_id
_entity_poly.type
_entity_poly.pdbx_seq_one_letter_code
_entity_poly.pdbx_strand_id
1 'polypeptide(L)'
;MSKTAEFNPKDQNIFKQFKDNHIEYELTNIFEILLPFWECTKSIVAETETDIDRFSKIILQTIEADITSQKEICAFLGIKEASFVTVQFHFLIKNEMIIESIKDNETHYQITHNGKAFLQKKKKLKSLETIPFRFKYNDLLQSFFNPDIAIDRQGNKKENIKKATEYKLLETRLLDYKIIKIKHNNKPNKINTLELATFFNQQHPTLSFFDEETNKIETHRRSISFLAIEYSDITGSKRYDIRRHKKTVHKFDKNDLEENLSKCVTDYFAKFPL
;
A
#
# COMPACT_ATOMS: atom_id res chain seq x y z
N MET A 1 -32.45 -34.12 -21.29
CA MET A 1 -31.53 -34.16 -22.44
C MET A 1 -30.81 -32.82 -22.47
N SER A 2 -29.54 -32.79 -22.04
CA SER A 2 -28.73 -31.59 -21.94
C SER A 2 -28.43 -31.05 -23.34
N LYS A 3 -28.90 -29.83 -23.64
CA LYS A 3 -28.41 -29.06 -24.78
C LYS A 3 -26.96 -28.72 -24.44
N THR A 4 -26.01 -29.40 -25.07
CA THR A 4 -24.62 -28.98 -25.04
C THR A 4 -24.56 -27.62 -25.71
N ALA A 5 -24.53 -26.55 -24.91
CA ALA A 5 -24.28 -25.22 -25.44
C ALA A 5 -22.96 -25.29 -26.23
N GLU A 6 -22.99 -24.90 -27.50
CA GLU A 6 -21.79 -24.85 -28.34
C GLU A 6 -20.89 -23.71 -27.84
N PHE A 7 -20.05 -24.01 -26.85
CA PHE A 7 -19.07 -23.06 -26.34
C PHE A 7 -17.98 -22.79 -27.38
N ASN A 8 -17.53 -21.53 -27.43
CA ASN A 8 -16.43 -21.12 -28.29
C ASN A 8 -15.21 -22.05 -28.08
N PRO A 9 -14.54 -22.53 -29.14
CA PRO A 9 -13.38 -23.43 -29.01
C PRO A 9 -12.28 -22.91 -28.08
N LYS A 10 -12.17 -21.58 -27.91
CA LYS A 10 -11.21 -20.96 -26.96
C LYS A 10 -11.52 -21.25 -25.49
N ASP A 11 -12.78 -21.49 -25.16
CA ASP A 11 -13.27 -21.65 -23.78
C ASP A 11 -13.52 -23.12 -23.41
N GLN A 12 -13.34 -24.06 -24.34
CA GLN A 12 -13.57 -25.49 -24.10
C GLN A 12 -12.73 -26.06 -22.93
N ASN A 13 -11.49 -25.59 -22.78
CA ASN A 13 -10.64 -26.02 -21.67
C ASN A 13 -11.16 -25.50 -20.32
N ILE A 14 -11.68 -24.28 -20.29
CA ILE A 14 -12.28 -23.69 -19.09
C ILE A 14 -13.60 -24.42 -18.79
N PHE A 15 -14.46 -24.62 -19.80
CA PHE A 15 -15.70 -25.36 -19.64
C PHE A 15 -15.47 -26.75 -19.03
N LYS A 16 -14.53 -27.54 -19.56
CA LYS A 16 -14.20 -28.87 -19.02
C LYS A 16 -13.74 -28.84 -17.57
N GLN A 17 -13.03 -27.78 -17.18
CA GLN A 17 -12.50 -27.61 -15.83
C GLN A 17 -13.58 -27.21 -14.83
N PHE A 18 -14.56 -26.39 -15.24
CA PHE A 18 -15.50 -25.73 -14.34
C PHE A 18 -16.94 -26.24 -14.44
N LYS A 19 -17.29 -27.06 -15.45
CA LYS A 19 -18.65 -27.56 -15.66
C LYS A 19 -19.28 -28.29 -14.46
N ASP A 20 -18.47 -28.96 -13.64
CA ASP A 20 -18.94 -29.78 -12.52
C ASP A 20 -18.71 -29.09 -11.16
N ASN A 21 -18.36 -27.79 -11.15
CA ASN A 21 -18.02 -27.09 -9.90
C ASN A 21 -19.21 -26.87 -8.97
N HIS A 22 -20.42 -26.83 -9.52
CA HIS A 22 -21.66 -26.65 -8.77
C HIS A 22 -22.64 -27.75 -9.17
N ILE A 23 -23.05 -28.59 -8.24
CA ILE A 23 -23.89 -29.77 -8.52
C ILE A 23 -25.31 -29.37 -8.94
N GLU A 24 -25.82 -28.26 -8.39
CA GLU A 24 -27.19 -27.76 -8.60
C GLU A 24 -27.32 -26.79 -9.78
N TYR A 25 -26.21 -26.42 -10.43
CA TYR A 25 -26.23 -25.40 -11.48
C TYR A 25 -25.52 -25.92 -12.74
N GLU A 26 -26.08 -25.61 -13.91
CA GLU A 26 -25.45 -25.89 -15.18
C GLU A 26 -24.65 -24.67 -15.67
N LEU A 27 -23.43 -24.90 -16.14
CA LEU A 27 -22.61 -23.83 -16.73
C LEU A 27 -23.23 -23.43 -18.09
N THR A 28 -23.70 -22.20 -18.18
CA THR A 28 -24.45 -21.68 -19.35
C THR A 28 -23.64 -20.74 -20.22
N ASN A 29 -22.72 -19.96 -19.64
CA ASN A 29 -21.95 -18.98 -20.40
C ASN A 29 -20.55 -18.75 -19.82
N ILE A 30 -19.59 -18.38 -20.68
CA ILE A 30 -18.24 -17.94 -20.29
C ILE A 30 -17.94 -16.67 -21.08
N PHE A 31 -17.62 -15.58 -20.39
CA PHE A 31 -17.33 -14.31 -21.05
C PHE A 31 -16.30 -13.47 -20.28
N GLU A 32 -15.67 -12.53 -20.98
CA GLU A 32 -14.81 -11.54 -20.34
C GLU A 32 -15.67 -10.46 -19.66
N ILE A 33 -15.33 -10.11 -18.42
CA ILE A 33 -16.01 -9.05 -17.66
C ILE A 33 -15.00 -8.02 -17.17
N LEU A 34 -15.38 -6.75 -17.22
CA LEU A 34 -14.59 -5.64 -16.70
C LEU A 34 -15.14 -5.22 -15.34
N LEU A 35 -14.34 -5.46 -14.30
CA LEU A 35 -14.69 -5.09 -12.94
C LEU A 35 -14.17 -3.67 -12.61
N PRO A 36 -14.91 -2.89 -11.78
CA PRO A 36 -14.58 -1.50 -11.54
C PRO A 36 -13.56 -1.36 -10.41
N PHE A 37 -12.45 -0.69 -10.72
CA PHE A 37 -11.43 -0.29 -9.77
C PHE A 37 -11.21 1.22 -9.83
N TRP A 38 -10.76 1.79 -8.72
CA TRP A 38 -10.33 3.18 -8.64
C TRP A 38 -8.82 3.21 -8.39
N GLU A 39 -8.14 4.08 -9.12
CA GLU A 39 -6.78 4.49 -8.80
C GLU A 39 -6.86 5.82 -8.07
N CYS A 40 -6.39 5.83 -6.83
CA CYS A 40 -6.54 6.93 -5.91
C CYS A 40 -5.18 7.52 -5.57
N THR A 41 -5.09 8.84 -5.51
CA THR A 41 -3.92 9.56 -4.99
C THR A 41 -4.37 10.46 -3.84
N LYS A 42 -3.65 10.38 -2.72
CA LYS A 42 -3.90 11.21 -1.54
C LYS A 42 -2.58 11.68 -0.93
N SER A 43 -2.52 12.93 -0.51
CA SER A 43 -1.37 13.44 0.26
C SER A 43 -1.47 12.97 1.71
N ILE A 44 -0.43 12.30 2.17
CA ILE A 44 -0.30 11.75 3.53
C ILE A 44 0.90 12.40 4.20
N VAL A 45 0.73 12.77 5.46
CA VAL A 45 1.83 13.11 6.35
C VAL A 45 2.36 11.80 6.94
N ALA A 46 3.62 11.50 6.64
CA ALA A 46 4.30 10.32 7.13
C ALA A 46 5.41 10.72 8.10
N GLU A 47 5.56 9.95 9.16
CA GLU A 47 6.77 9.95 9.99
C GLU A 47 7.87 9.19 9.26
N THR A 48 8.97 9.90 8.99
CA THR A 48 10.21 9.35 8.47
C THR A 48 11.22 9.27 9.59
N GLU A 49 11.96 8.16 9.65
CA GLU A 49 13.13 8.06 10.51
C GLU A 49 14.26 8.86 9.87
N THR A 50 14.65 9.97 10.49
CA THR A 50 15.82 10.74 10.05
C THR A 50 17.07 10.30 10.80
N ASP A 51 18.08 9.94 10.03
CA ASP A 51 19.42 9.78 10.57
C ASP A 51 20.01 11.15 10.90
N ILE A 52 20.56 11.28 12.10
CA ILE A 52 21.42 12.42 12.42
C ILE A 52 22.66 12.34 11.53
N ASP A 53 23.03 13.49 10.96
CA ASP A 53 24.27 13.70 10.23
C ASP A 53 25.46 13.16 11.03
N ARG A 54 26.44 12.59 10.34
CA ARG A 54 27.65 12.05 10.95
C ARG A 54 28.33 13.07 11.86
N PHE A 55 28.22 14.35 11.53
CA PHE A 55 28.76 15.44 12.31
C PHE A 55 28.09 15.60 13.68
N SER A 56 26.76 15.64 13.78
CA SER A 56 26.09 15.77 15.08
C SER A 56 26.22 14.49 15.93
N LYS A 57 26.41 13.32 15.31
CA LYS A 57 26.83 12.09 16.03
C LYS A 57 28.20 12.26 16.68
N ILE A 58 29.17 12.84 15.97
CA ILE A 58 30.51 13.10 16.52
C ILE A 58 30.41 14.07 17.70
N ILE A 59 29.65 15.17 17.58
CA ILE A 59 29.46 16.13 18.69
C ILE A 59 28.91 15.43 19.94
N LEU A 60 27.89 14.59 19.80
CA LEU A 60 27.31 13.86 20.93
C LEU A 60 28.32 12.90 21.58
N GLN A 61 29.16 12.22 20.79
CA GLN A 61 30.22 11.36 21.30
C GLN A 61 31.34 12.13 22.00
N THR A 62 31.69 13.32 21.49
CA THR A 62 32.68 14.21 22.10
C THR A 62 32.21 14.68 23.48
N ILE A 63 30.93 15.04 23.61
CA ILE A 63 30.32 15.43 24.91
C ILE A 63 30.22 14.21 25.85
N GLU A 64 29.93 13.01 25.32
CA GLU A 64 29.93 11.78 26.13
C GLU A 64 31.33 11.40 26.64
N ALA A 65 32.38 11.79 25.92
CA ALA A 65 33.79 11.62 26.32
C ALA A 65 34.29 12.74 27.25
N ASP A 66 33.38 13.46 27.92
CA ASP A 66 33.64 14.54 28.87
C ASP A 66 34.29 15.82 28.29
N ILE A 67 34.33 15.99 26.97
CA ILE A 67 34.73 17.26 26.32
C ILE A 67 33.49 18.14 26.22
N THR A 68 33.33 19.06 27.19
CA THR A 68 32.06 19.79 27.39
C THR A 68 32.09 21.27 27.01
N SER A 69 33.27 21.92 26.98
CA SER A 69 33.36 23.33 26.60
C SER A 69 33.22 23.49 25.08
N GLN A 70 32.44 24.48 24.63
CA GLN A 70 32.27 24.81 23.21
C GLN A 70 33.61 25.01 22.51
N LYS A 71 34.57 25.65 23.19
CA LYS A 71 35.91 25.92 22.68
C LYS A 71 36.72 24.65 22.48
N GLU A 72 36.67 23.73 23.45
CA GLU A 72 37.34 22.43 23.35
C GLU A 72 36.72 21.56 22.25
N ILE A 73 35.40 21.56 22.13
CA ILE A 73 34.71 20.82 21.06
C ILE A 73 35.07 21.40 19.69
N CYS A 74 35.09 22.73 19.53
CA CYS A 74 35.52 23.37 18.28
C CYS A 74 36.97 23.07 17.94
N ALA A 75 37.87 23.09 18.94
CA ALA A 75 39.27 22.74 18.78
C ALA A 75 39.45 21.27 18.37
N PHE A 76 38.72 20.35 19.00
CA PHE A 76 38.73 18.92 18.67
C PHE A 76 38.26 18.66 17.23
N LEU A 77 37.23 19.40 16.79
CA LEU A 77 36.67 19.27 15.44
C LEU A 77 37.50 20.01 14.38
N GLY A 78 38.47 20.84 14.78
CA GLY A 78 39.30 21.64 13.88
C GLY A 78 38.53 22.78 13.19
N ILE A 79 37.48 23.31 13.83
CA ILE A 79 36.59 24.32 13.24
C ILE A 79 36.66 25.61 14.05
N LYS A 80 36.53 26.76 13.37
CA LYS A 80 36.41 28.06 14.03
C LYS A 80 35.08 28.15 14.78
N GLU A 81 35.07 28.67 16.00
CA GLU A 81 33.89 28.78 16.87
C GLU A 81 32.68 29.46 16.18
N ALA A 82 32.93 30.38 15.24
CA ALA A 82 31.90 31.12 14.50
C ALA A 82 31.38 30.42 13.23
N SER A 83 31.94 29.28 12.82
CA SER A 83 31.70 28.70 11.49
C SER A 83 30.90 27.40 11.61
N PHE A 84 29.63 27.41 11.19
CA PHE A 84 28.72 26.26 11.02
C PHE A 84 28.28 25.49 12.28
N VAL A 85 29.12 25.47 13.31
CA VAL A 85 28.94 24.71 14.55
C VAL A 85 27.66 25.12 15.30
N THR A 86 27.28 26.41 15.27
CA THR A 86 26.07 26.94 15.93
C THR A 86 24.77 26.30 15.45
N VAL A 87 24.64 25.99 14.15
CA VAL A 87 23.40 25.39 13.60
C VAL A 87 23.21 23.97 14.11
N GLN A 88 24.32 23.22 14.22
CA GLN A 88 24.30 21.83 14.69
C GLN A 88 24.07 21.74 16.20
N PHE A 89 24.69 22.61 16.99
CA PHE A 89 24.37 22.73 18.42
C PHE A 89 22.92 23.15 18.64
N HIS A 90 22.42 24.12 17.88
CA HIS A 90 21.01 24.54 17.96
C HIS A 90 20.05 23.40 17.61
N PHE A 91 20.36 22.59 16.59
CA PHE A 91 19.60 21.40 16.24
C PHE A 91 19.60 20.36 17.38
N LEU A 92 20.75 20.09 18.00
CA LEU A 92 20.87 19.15 19.10
C LEU A 92 20.13 19.62 20.37
N ILE A 93 20.16 20.92 20.66
CA ILE A 93 19.43 21.53 21.79
C ILE A 93 17.91 21.45 21.53
N LYS A 94 17.45 21.84 20.34
CA LYS A 94 16.02 21.83 19.97
C LYS A 94 15.39 20.44 20.05
N ASN A 95 16.17 19.39 19.78
CA ASN A 95 15.74 17.99 19.90
C ASN A 95 16.02 17.39 21.31
N GLU A 96 16.34 18.23 22.30
CA GLU A 96 16.60 17.84 23.69
C GLU A 96 17.71 16.79 23.86
N MET A 97 18.67 16.73 22.95
CA MET A 97 19.77 15.77 23.00
C MET A 97 20.93 16.27 23.88
N ILE A 98 21.09 17.59 23.96
CA ILE A 98 22.07 18.27 24.81
C ILE A 98 21.42 19.46 25.51
N ILE A 99 21.96 19.83 26.67
CA ILE A 99 21.59 21.02 27.43
C ILE A 99 22.79 21.96 27.43
N GLU A 100 22.51 23.24 27.21
CA GLU A 100 23.49 24.32 27.32
C GLU A 100 23.51 24.88 28.74
N SER A 101 24.70 25.11 29.27
CA SER A 101 24.93 25.75 30.56
C SER A 101 26.10 26.72 30.43
N ILE A 102 26.00 27.89 31.05
CA ILE A 102 27.08 28.87 31.07
C ILE A 102 27.84 28.69 32.38
N LYS A 103 29.14 28.39 32.30
CA LYS A 103 30.05 28.37 33.44
C LYS A 103 31.26 29.21 33.10
N ASP A 104 31.67 30.10 34.01
CA ASP A 104 32.89 30.90 33.86
C ASP A 104 33.00 31.68 32.54
N ASN A 105 31.88 32.28 32.09
CA ASN A 105 31.74 32.97 30.79
C ASN A 105 31.99 32.10 29.53
N GLU A 106 32.10 30.78 29.68
CA GLU A 106 32.16 29.82 28.59
C GLU A 106 30.87 28.98 28.49
N THR A 107 30.52 28.60 27.27
CA THR A 107 29.38 27.73 26.98
C THR A 107 29.79 26.28 27.16
N HIS A 108 29.11 25.57 28.06
CA HIS A 108 29.28 24.15 28.31
C HIS A 108 28.05 23.35 27.92
N TYR A 109 28.26 22.17 27.35
CA TYR A 109 27.19 21.26 26.95
C TYR A 109 27.18 20.00 27.79
N GLN A 110 25.98 19.54 28.14
CA GLN A 110 25.76 18.27 28.82
C GLN A 110 24.81 17.40 28.01
N ILE A 111 25.18 16.14 27.78
CA ILE A 111 24.32 15.19 27.08
C ILE A 111 23.15 14.74 27.96
N THR A 112 21.95 14.73 27.40
CA THR A 112 20.74 14.30 28.12
C THR A 112 20.57 12.78 28.07
N HIS A 113 19.59 12.26 28.84
CA HIS A 113 19.18 10.86 28.70
C HIS A 113 18.72 10.52 27.27
N ASN A 114 18.04 11.45 26.60
CA ASN A 114 17.62 11.31 25.20
C ASN A 114 18.83 11.23 24.25
N GLY A 115 19.85 12.07 24.45
CA GLY A 115 21.10 12.03 23.68
C GLY A 115 21.85 10.71 23.84
N LYS A 116 21.98 10.21 25.08
CA LYS A 116 22.60 8.90 25.35
C LYS A 116 21.81 7.74 24.76
N ALA A 117 20.47 7.76 24.86
CA ALA A 117 19.62 6.74 24.25
C ALA A 117 19.71 6.73 22.72
N PHE A 118 19.88 7.91 22.10
CA PHE A 118 20.11 8.04 20.67
C PHE A 118 21.47 7.44 20.24
N LEU A 119 22.56 7.75 20.96
CA LEU A 119 23.89 7.16 20.70
C LEU A 119 23.89 5.63 20.79
N GLN A 120 23.14 5.09 21.74
CA GLN A 120 22.95 3.64 21.90
C GLN A 120 22.00 3.02 20.85
N LYS A 121 21.58 3.77 19.83
CA LYS A 121 20.60 3.40 18.79
C LYS A 121 19.23 2.97 19.35
N LYS A 122 18.90 3.35 20.59
CA LYS A 122 17.61 3.03 21.23
C LYS A 122 16.49 4.00 20.86
N LYS A 123 16.84 5.21 20.40
CA LYS A 123 15.90 6.25 19.96
C LYS A 123 16.35 6.77 18.58
N LYS A 124 15.41 6.94 17.65
CA LYS A 124 15.64 7.57 16.35
C LYS A 124 14.86 8.88 16.29
N LEU A 125 15.36 9.86 15.53
CA LEU A 125 14.61 11.09 15.29
C LEU A 125 13.49 10.80 14.29
N LYS A 126 12.35 11.43 14.54
CA LYS A 126 11.17 11.36 13.69
C LYS A 126 10.97 12.73 13.06
N SER A 127 10.91 12.76 11.74
CA SER A 127 10.55 13.91 10.95
C SER A 127 9.20 13.66 10.29
N LEU A 128 8.42 14.72 10.11
CA LEU A 128 7.17 14.66 9.36
C LEU A 128 7.44 15.11 7.92
N GLU A 129 7.06 14.29 6.96
CA GLU A 129 7.13 14.61 5.54
C GLU A 129 5.78 14.35 4.88
N THR A 130 5.36 15.27 4.01
CA THR A 130 4.18 15.06 3.17
C THR A 130 4.58 14.30 1.92
N ILE A 131 3.94 13.17 1.66
CA ILE A 131 4.16 12.38 0.45
C ILE A 131 2.85 12.06 -0.28
N PRO A 132 2.86 12.00 -1.63
CA PRO A 132 1.72 11.54 -2.40
C PRO A 132 1.62 10.01 -2.32
N PHE A 133 0.60 9.52 -1.65
CA PHE A 133 0.29 8.10 -1.56
C PHE A 133 -0.67 7.67 -2.66
N ARG A 134 -0.22 6.74 -3.51
CA ARG A 134 -1.01 6.16 -4.60
C ARG A 134 -1.46 4.76 -4.23
N PHE A 135 -2.76 4.52 -4.22
CA PHE A 135 -3.33 3.22 -3.90
C PHE A 135 -4.48 2.87 -4.84
N LYS A 136 -4.85 1.58 -4.88
CA LYS A 136 -5.99 1.11 -5.68
C LYS A 136 -7.12 0.67 -4.75
N TYR A 137 -8.35 0.86 -5.18
CA TYR A 137 -9.54 0.55 -4.40
C TYR A 137 -10.57 -0.18 -5.27
N ASN A 138 -11.11 -1.28 -4.77
CA ASN A 138 -12.12 -2.06 -5.48
C ASN A 138 -13.51 -1.47 -5.21
N ASP A 139 -14.23 -1.11 -6.27
CA ASP A 139 -15.56 -0.47 -6.18
C ASP A 139 -16.66 -1.41 -5.66
N LEU A 140 -16.52 -2.71 -5.95
CA LEU A 140 -17.48 -3.74 -5.54
C LEU A 140 -17.24 -4.19 -4.10
N LEU A 141 -15.99 -4.48 -3.75
CA LEU A 141 -15.61 -4.96 -2.41
C LEU A 141 -15.49 -3.84 -1.38
N GLN A 142 -15.38 -2.58 -1.83
CA GLN A 142 -15.08 -1.43 -0.98
C GLN A 142 -13.83 -1.65 -0.13
N SER A 143 -12.80 -2.24 -0.73
CA SER A 143 -11.56 -2.59 -0.06
C SER A 143 -10.33 -2.16 -0.84
N PHE A 144 -9.24 -1.92 -0.11
CA PHE A 144 -7.95 -1.63 -0.71
C PHE A 144 -7.43 -2.82 -1.51
N PHE A 145 -6.81 -2.49 -2.63
CA PHE A 145 -6.27 -3.47 -3.56
C PHE A 145 -4.81 -3.14 -3.81
N ASN A 146 -3.91 -4.08 -3.49
CA ASN A 146 -2.53 -3.98 -3.90
C ASN A 146 -2.30 -4.83 -5.16
N PRO A 147 -1.90 -4.22 -6.28
CA PRO A 147 -1.67 -4.93 -7.53
C PRO A 147 -0.37 -5.74 -7.53
N ASP A 148 0.61 -5.36 -6.70
CA ASP A 148 1.99 -5.85 -6.73
C ASP A 148 2.23 -6.91 -5.64
N ILE A 149 1.30 -7.01 -4.69
CA ILE A 149 1.34 -7.99 -3.62
C ILE A 149 0.34 -9.10 -3.94
N ALA A 150 0.83 -10.34 -3.98
CA ALA A 150 -0.05 -11.50 -3.85
C ALA A 150 -0.85 -11.33 -2.57
N ILE A 151 -2.19 -11.31 -2.67
CA ILE A 151 -3.13 -11.06 -1.56
C ILE A 151 -2.95 -12.05 -0.39
N ASP A 152 -2.08 -13.06 -0.53
CA ASP A 152 -1.84 -14.15 0.41
C ASP A 152 -0.48 -14.06 1.14
N ARG A 153 -0.27 -13.01 1.94
CA ARG A 153 0.80 -13.01 2.97
C ARG A 153 0.26 -12.85 4.39
N GLN A 154 -0.74 -13.65 4.74
CA GLN A 154 -0.79 -14.23 6.08
C GLN A 154 -0.30 -15.67 5.97
N GLY A 155 1.00 -15.91 6.22
CA GLY A 155 1.55 -17.26 6.07
C GLY A 155 3.05 -17.35 6.17
N ASN A 156 3.77 -17.34 5.03
CA ASN A 156 5.16 -17.80 5.03
C ASN A 156 6.13 -16.75 4.48
N LYS A 157 6.98 -16.22 5.37
CA LYS A 157 8.09 -15.28 5.08
C LYS A 157 9.29 -15.91 4.35
N LYS A 158 9.19 -17.14 3.86
CA LYS A 158 10.33 -17.85 3.25
C LYS A 158 9.86 -18.70 2.08
N GLU A 159 9.70 -18.09 0.92
CA GLU A 159 9.87 -18.83 -0.34
C GLU A 159 10.13 -17.84 -1.48
N ASN A 160 11.03 -18.27 -2.37
CA ASN A 160 11.69 -17.48 -3.38
C ASN A 160 10.75 -16.55 -4.17
N ILE A 161 11.16 -15.27 -4.28
CA ILE A 161 10.51 -14.21 -5.06
C ILE A 161 10.62 -14.59 -6.55
N LYS A 162 9.75 -15.48 -7.02
CA LYS A 162 9.55 -15.74 -8.45
C LYS A 162 8.33 -14.94 -8.91
N LYS A 163 8.62 -13.69 -9.32
CA LYS A 163 7.75 -12.69 -9.97
C LYS A 163 6.47 -12.36 -9.19
N ALA A 164 6.34 -11.08 -8.80
CA ALA A 164 5.09 -10.56 -8.27
C ALA A 164 3.93 -10.92 -9.20
N THR A 165 2.84 -11.43 -8.62
CA THR A 165 1.57 -11.65 -9.35
C THR A 165 0.93 -10.30 -9.58
N GLU A 166 1.27 -9.66 -10.69
CA GLU A 166 0.78 -8.32 -11.01
C GLU A 166 -0.55 -8.37 -11.74
N TYR A 167 -1.51 -7.54 -11.28
CA TYR A 167 -2.72 -7.26 -12.03
C TYR A 167 -2.53 -6.07 -12.96
N LYS A 168 -2.79 -6.26 -14.26
CA LYS A 168 -2.78 -5.18 -15.23
C LYS A 168 -4.07 -4.36 -15.14
N LEU A 169 -3.97 -3.15 -14.58
CA LEU A 169 -5.03 -2.14 -14.71
C LEU A 169 -5.04 -1.62 -16.15
N LEU A 170 -6.24 -1.57 -16.73
CA LEU A 170 -6.45 -0.95 -18.04
C LEU A 170 -7.14 0.39 -17.87
N GLU A 171 -6.75 1.36 -18.70
CA GLU A 171 -7.46 2.63 -18.76
C GLU A 171 -8.85 2.40 -19.35
N THR A 172 -9.87 3.02 -18.74
CA THR A 172 -11.27 2.81 -19.13
C THR A 172 -11.55 3.10 -20.61
N ARG A 173 -10.79 4.03 -21.23
CA ARG A 173 -10.90 4.40 -22.65
C ARG A 173 -10.25 3.41 -23.63
N LEU A 174 -9.38 2.53 -23.13
CA LEU A 174 -8.64 1.53 -23.92
C LEU A 174 -9.35 0.17 -23.91
N LEU A 175 -10.56 0.10 -23.34
CA LEU A 175 -11.35 -1.12 -23.20
C LEU A 175 -12.27 -1.28 -24.41
N ASP A 176 -12.42 -2.50 -24.90
CA ASP A 176 -13.36 -2.83 -25.97
C ASP A 176 -14.81 -2.71 -25.46
N TYR A 177 -15.64 -1.97 -26.19
CA TYR A 177 -17.04 -1.69 -25.84
C TYR A 177 -17.95 -2.92 -25.90
N LYS A 178 -17.51 -4.00 -26.55
CA LYS A 178 -18.26 -5.26 -26.64
C LYS A 178 -18.17 -6.13 -25.38
N ILE A 179 -17.28 -5.79 -24.44
CA ILE A 179 -17.06 -6.56 -23.20
C ILE A 179 -18.06 -6.08 -22.14
N ILE A 180 -18.66 -7.04 -21.40
CA ILE A 180 -19.57 -6.72 -20.30
C ILE A 180 -18.81 -5.92 -19.23
N LYS A 181 -19.32 -4.73 -18.92
CA LYS A 181 -18.67 -3.79 -18.00
C LYS A 181 -19.59 -3.43 -16.86
N ILE A 182 -19.12 -3.71 -15.65
CA ILE A 182 -19.79 -3.24 -14.43
C ILE A 182 -19.50 -1.76 -14.25
N LYS A 183 -20.56 -0.99 -13.96
CA LYS A 183 -20.45 0.47 -13.77
C LYS A 183 -19.79 0.79 -12.44
N HIS A 184 -18.94 1.83 -12.44
CA HIS A 184 -18.40 2.43 -11.22
C HIS A 184 -19.49 3.21 -10.48
N ASN A 185 -19.93 2.71 -9.33
CA ASN A 185 -21.02 3.29 -8.55
C ASN A 185 -20.53 3.91 -7.23
N ASN A 186 -19.48 3.36 -6.61
CA ASN A 186 -19.05 3.70 -5.25
C ASN A 186 -17.72 4.46 -5.28
N LYS A 187 -17.74 5.71 -5.75
CA LYS A 187 -16.55 6.56 -5.75
C LYS A 187 -16.00 6.72 -4.32
N PRO A 188 -14.71 6.38 -4.06
CA PRO A 188 -14.14 6.42 -2.71
C PRO A 188 -13.82 7.86 -2.29
N ASN A 189 -14.86 8.64 -1.97
CA ASN A 189 -14.73 10.02 -1.51
C ASN A 189 -14.36 10.10 -0.01
N LYS A 190 -14.79 9.10 0.76
CA LYS A 190 -14.47 8.96 2.19
C LYS A 190 -13.95 7.54 2.38
N ILE A 191 -12.74 7.44 2.90
CA ILE A 191 -12.07 6.19 3.20
C ILE A 191 -11.80 6.19 4.69
N ASN A 192 -11.92 5.03 5.32
CA ASN A 192 -11.61 4.88 6.74
C ASN A 192 -10.11 5.15 6.95
N THR A 193 -9.79 6.18 7.74
CA THR A 193 -8.41 6.61 8.02
C THR A 193 -7.60 5.49 8.67
N LEU A 194 -8.22 4.65 9.51
CA LEU A 194 -7.53 3.53 10.16
C LEU A 194 -7.10 2.46 9.15
N GLU A 195 -7.98 2.13 8.20
CA GLU A 195 -7.67 1.16 7.15
C GLU A 195 -6.63 1.73 6.18
N LEU A 196 -6.73 3.02 5.85
CA LEU A 196 -5.75 3.72 5.02
C LEU A 196 -4.36 3.71 5.69
N ALA A 197 -4.28 4.04 6.97
CA ALA A 197 -3.04 4.02 7.74
C ALA A 197 -2.42 2.61 7.78
N THR A 198 -3.25 1.59 8.01
CA THR A 198 -2.82 0.19 8.02
C THR A 198 -2.27 -0.21 6.65
N PHE A 199 -2.96 0.14 5.58
CA PHE A 199 -2.55 -0.17 4.22
C PHE A 199 -1.27 0.57 3.82
N PHE A 200 -1.14 1.84 4.19
CA PHE A 200 0.06 2.65 3.98
C PHE A 200 1.29 2.03 4.65
N ASN A 201 1.19 1.69 5.95
CA ASN A 201 2.28 1.08 6.71
C ASN A 201 2.69 -0.29 6.16
N GLN A 202 1.75 -1.04 5.57
CA GLN A 202 2.05 -2.31 4.89
C GLN A 202 2.84 -2.10 3.59
N GLN A 203 2.55 -1.05 2.82
CA GLN A 203 3.24 -0.75 1.57
C GLN A 203 4.61 -0.10 1.80
N HIS A 204 4.74 0.73 2.84
CA HIS A 204 5.95 1.49 3.15
C HIS A 204 6.52 1.10 4.52
N PRO A 205 7.35 0.04 4.62
CA PRO A 205 7.86 -0.44 5.91
C PRO A 205 8.83 0.53 6.61
N THR A 206 9.36 1.52 5.89
CA THR A 206 10.28 2.54 6.42
C THR A 206 9.58 3.84 6.84
N LEU A 207 8.28 3.96 6.56
CA LEU A 207 7.48 5.14 6.83
C LEU A 207 6.34 4.75 7.75
N SER A 208 5.88 5.67 8.59
CA SER A 208 4.69 5.46 9.41
C SER A 208 3.65 6.53 9.10
N PHE A 209 2.41 6.12 8.86
CA PHE A 209 1.29 7.04 8.70
C PHE A 209 1.13 7.89 9.96
N PHE A 210 1.10 9.22 9.79
CA PHE A 210 0.81 10.16 10.88
C PHE A 210 -0.59 10.74 10.72
N ASP A 211 -0.85 11.42 9.61
CA ASP A 211 -2.14 12.05 9.34
C ASP A 211 -2.36 12.27 7.83
N GLU A 212 -3.56 12.70 7.46
CA GLU A 212 -3.88 13.14 6.11
C GLU A 212 -3.59 14.64 5.97
N GLU A 213 -2.83 15.04 4.95
CA GLU A 213 -2.59 16.48 4.71
C GLU A 213 -3.88 17.18 4.29
N THR A 214 -4.70 16.50 3.48
CA THR A 214 -6.00 17.01 3.05
C THR A 214 -7.03 15.90 2.97
N ASN A 215 -8.30 16.29 3.13
CA ASN A 215 -9.45 15.40 2.92
C ASN A 215 -9.73 15.09 1.44
N LYS A 216 -8.97 15.67 0.50
CA LYS A 216 -9.20 15.49 -0.94
C LYS A 216 -8.51 14.22 -1.42
N ILE A 217 -9.25 13.43 -2.21
CA ILE A 217 -8.74 12.22 -2.85
C ILE A 217 -8.93 12.38 -4.35
N GLU A 218 -7.81 12.36 -5.09
CA GLU A 218 -7.84 12.29 -6.53
C GLU A 218 -8.17 10.86 -6.94
N THR A 219 -9.12 10.69 -7.86
CA THR A 219 -9.70 9.39 -8.19
C THR A 219 -9.85 9.25 -9.69
N HIS A 220 -9.24 8.20 -10.23
CA HIS A 220 -9.30 7.85 -11.64
C HIS A 220 -9.98 6.50 -11.83
N ARG A 221 -10.94 6.44 -12.76
CA ARG A 221 -11.63 5.20 -13.10
C ARG A 221 -10.70 4.26 -13.86
N ARG A 222 -10.55 3.05 -13.34
CA ARG A 222 -9.81 1.95 -13.97
C ARG A 222 -10.68 0.69 -13.99
N SER A 223 -10.32 -0.25 -14.85
CA SER A 223 -10.96 -1.56 -14.83
C SER A 223 -9.92 -2.66 -14.98
N ILE A 224 -10.23 -3.81 -14.42
CA ILE A 224 -9.48 -5.05 -14.59
C ILE A 224 -10.40 -6.03 -15.31
N SER A 225 -9.88 -6.65 -16.37
CA SER A 225 -10.55 -7.74 -17.06
C SER A 225 -10.40 -9.03 -16.26
N PHE A 226 -11.53 -9.68 -16.02
CA PHE A 226 -11.65 -11.01 -15.46
C PHE A 226 -12.43 -11.89 -16.42
N LEU A 227 -12.40 -13.19 -16.16
CA LEU A 227 -13.28 -14.16 -16.80
C LEU A 227 -14.47 -14.41 -15.87
N ALA A 228 -15.69 -14.27 -16.39
CA ALA A 228 -16.91 -14.65 -15.69
C ALA A 228 -17.40 -15.99 -16.24
N ILE A 229 -17.69 -16.91 -15.34
CA ILE A 229 -18.33 -18.20 -15.63
C ILE A 229 -19.74 -18.13 -15.04
N GLU A 230 -20.74 -18.11 -15.93
CA GLU A 230 -22.15 -18.05 -15.58
C GLU A 230 -22.71 -19.47 -15.44
N TYR A 231 -23.41 -19.70 -14.33
CA TYR A 231 -24.17 -20.91 -14.10
C TYR A 231 -25.65 -20.55 -13.90
N SER A 232 -26.54 -21.45 -14.30
CA SER A 232 -27.98 -21.30 -14.12
C SER A 232 -28.56 -22.57 -13.53
N ASP A 233 -29.42 -22.41 -12.53
CA ASP A 233 -30.23 -23.51 -11.97
C ASP A 233 -31.53 -23.68 -12.78
N ILE A 234 -32.21 -24.80 -12.57
CA ILE A 234 -33.52 -25.18 -13.09
C ILE A 234 -34.58 -24.11 -12.81
N THR A 235 -34.44 -23.37 -11.70
CA THR A 235 -35.32 -22.25 -11.32
C THR A 235 -35.05 -20.95 -12.11
N GLY A 236 -34.00 -20.91 -12.92
CA GLY A 236 -33.56 -19.71 -13.64
C GLY A 236 -32.67 -18.77 -12.82
N SER A 237 -32.34 -19.14 -11.58
CA SER A 237 -31.40 -18.41 -10.73
C SER A 237 -29.98 -18.46 -11.30
N LYS A 238 -29.32 -17.31 -11.39
CA LYS A 238 -27.97 -17.19 -11.97
C LYS A 238 -26.90 -17.02 -10.90
N ARG A 239 -25.76 -17.67 -11.12
CA ARG A 239 -24.55 -17.55 -10.30
C ARG A 239 -23.36 -17.23 -11.20
N TYR A 240 -22.45 -16.39 -10.72
CA TYR A 240 -21.24 -16.05 -11.46
C TYR A 240 -19.99 -16.38 -10.65
N ASP A 241 -19.10 -17.19 -11.20
CA ASP A 241 -17.76 -17.36 -10.69
C ASP A 241 -16.79 -16.47 -11.48
N ILE A 242 -16.16 -15.54 -10.79
CA ILE A 242 -15.13 -14.66 -11.33
C ILE A 242 -13.78 -15.35 -11.22
N ARG A 243 -13.07 -15.49 -12.33
CA ARG A 243 -11.71 -16.05 -12.40
C ARG A 243 -10.75 -15.06 -13.01
N ARG A 244 -9.50 -15.07 -12.55
CA ARG A 244 -8.41 -14.26 -13.13
C ARG A 244 -8.22 -14.61 -14.60
N HIS A 245 -8.08 -13.59 -15.44
CA HIS A 245 -7.90 -13.77 -16.86
C HIS A 245 -6.41 -13.75 -17.22
N LYS A 246 -5.97 -14.63 -18.14
CA LYS A 246 -4.53 -14.72 -18.54
C LYS A 246 -3.98 -13.42 -19.11
N LYS A 247 -4.83 -12.54 -19.66
CA LYS A 247 -4.43 -11.23 -20.18
C LYS A 247 -4.11 -10.22 -19.07
N THR A 248 -4.61 -10.43 -17.85
CA THR A 248 -4.52 -9.48 -16.75
C THR A 248 -3.71 -9.97 -15.55
N VAL A 249 -3.43 -11.27 -15.43
CA VAL A 249 -2.66 -11.84 -14.31
C VAL A 249 -1.55 -12.78 -14.80
N HIS A 250 -0.33 -12.59 -14.28
CA HIS A 250 0.88 -13.31 -14.73
C HIS A 250 1.15 -14.67 -14.06
N LYS A 251 0.65 -14.96 -12.85
CA LYS A 251 0.85 -16.26 -12.16
C LYS A 251 -0.30 -16.56 -11.17
N PHE A 252 -0.52 -17.86 -10.91
CA PHE A 252 -1.62 -18.38 -10.08
C PHE A 252 -1.06 -18.94 -8.78
N ASP A 253 -1.61 -18.52 -7.63
CA ASP A 253 -1.27 -19.14 -6.34
C ASP A 253 -2.52 -19.39 -5.43
N LYS A 254 -3.57 -18.52 -5.36
CA LYS A 254 -4.90 -18.81 -4.72
C LYS A 254 -6.06 -17.90 -5.20
N ASN A 255 -7.30 -18.16 -4.73
CA ASN A 255 -8.59 -17.62 -5.24
C ASN A 255 -9.42 -16.70 -4.30
N ASP A 256 -8.91 -16.21 -3.17
CA ASP A 256 -9.75 -15.50 -2.17
C ASP A 256 -10.41 -14.21 -2.71
N LEU A 257 -9.68 -13.41 -3.49
CA LEU A 257 -10.24 -12.24 -4.18
C LEU A 257 -11.35 -12.64 -5.16
N GLU A 258 -11.15 -13.74 -5.89
CA GLU A 258 -12.09 -14.26 -6.88
C GLU A 258 -13.39 -14.71 -6.23
N GLU A 259 -13.33 -15.39 -5.09
CA GLU A 259 -14.52 -15.82 -4.36
C GLU A 259 -15.35 -14.64 -3.87
N ASN A 260 -14.71 -13.62 -3.31
CA ASN A 260 -15.39 -12.41 -2.87
C ASN A 260 -15.97 -11.62 -4.06
N LEU A 261 -15.22 -11.51 -5.15
CA LEU A 261 -15.71 -10.90 -6.39
C LEU A 261 -16.88 -11.69 -6.99
N SER A 262 -16.84 -13.03 -6.96
CA SER A 262 -17.91 -13.91 -7.46
C SER A 262 -19.23 -13.63 -6.76
N LYS A 263 -19.20 -13.52 -5.43
CA LYS A 263 -20.37 -13.15 -4.62
C LYS A 263 -20.89 -11.77 -5.00
N CYS A 264 -20.03 -10.75 -5.00
CA CYS A 264 -20.44 -9.38 -5.31
C CYS A 264 -20.96 -9.20 -6.74
N VAL A 265 -20.39 -9.90 -7.72
CA VAL A 265 -20.87 -9.87 -9.11
C VAL A 265 -22.21 -10.57 -9.24
N THR A 266 -22.40 -11.69 -8.53
CA THR A 266 -23.71 -12.37 -8.48
C THR A 266 -24.78 -11.47 -7.90
N ASP A 267 -24.50 -10.82 -6.77
CA ASP A 267 -25.43 -9.86 -6.14
C ASP A 267 -25.70 -8.63 -7.04
N TYR A 268 -24.70 -8.18 -7.79
CA TYR A 268 -24.85 -7.08 -8.74
C TYR A 268 -25.81 -7.45 -9.87
N PHE A 269 -25.60 -8.59 -10.52
CA PHE A 269 -26.45 -9.02 -11.63
C PHE A 269 -27.84 -9.50 -11.19
N ALA A 270 -28.01 -9.90 -9.93
CA ALA A 270 -29.34 -10.11 -9.36
C ALA A 270 -30.17 -8.81 -9.33
N LYS A 271 -29.52 -7.64 -9.14
CA LYS A 271 -30.17 -6.32 -9.15
C LYS A 271 -30.22 -5.70 -10.54
N PHE A 272 -29.25 -5.99 -11.39
CA PHE A 272 -29.11 -5.46 -12.75
C PHE A 272 -28.89 -6.60 -13.74
N PRO A 273 -29.93 -7.33 -14.15
CA PRO A 273 -29.78 -8.45 -15.07
C PRO A 273 -29.12 -8.03 -16.39
N LEU A 274 -28.29 -8.93 -16.93
CA LEU A 274 -27.65 -8.80 -18.24
C LEU A 274 -28.66 -8.82 -19.39
#